data_AF-A0A7J9W315-F1
#
_entry.id   AF-A0A7J9W315-F1
#
_cell.length_a   1.000
_cell.length_b   1.000
_cell.length_c   1.000
_cell.angle_alpha   90.00
_cell.angle_beta   90.00
_cell.angle_gamma   90.00
#
_symmetry.space_group_name_H-M   'P 1'
#
loop_
_entity.id
_entity.type
_entity.pdbx_description
1 polymer ?
#
loop_
_entity_poly.entity_id
_entity_poly.type
_entity_poly.pdbx_seq_one_letter_code
_entity_poly.pdbx_strand_id
1 'polypeptide(L)'
;MSNERVTVSLPEDVRRAAQRIADDLGLSFSAVVADALTAWLRGRLVDAWLTEHQAEHGVFDEDELRALAAQAGVPYLSPGRGDEAAA
;
A
#
# COMPACT_ATOMS: atom_id res chain seq x y z
N MET A 1 -8.24 7.32 23.91
CA MET A 1 -8.02 7.75 22.52
C MET A 1 -9.21 8.61 22.12
N SER A 2 -8.97 9.88 21.79
CA SER A 2 -10.01 10.76 21.25
C SER A 2 -10.28 10.37 19.79
N ASN A 3 -11.55 10.17 19.43
CA ASN A 3 -11.94 9.85 18.07
C ASN A 3 -12.49 11.12 17.41
N GLU A 4 -11.86 11.59 16.35
CA GLU A 4 -12.28 12.78 15.61
C GLU A 4 -13.11 12.37 14.39
N ARG A 5 -14.26 13.03 14.18
CA ARG A 5 -15.10 12.76 13.03
C ARG A 5 -14.67 13.62 11.85
N VAL A 6 -14.08 12.99 10.84
CA VAL A 6 -13.68 13.63 9.59
C VAL A 6 -14.67 13.26 8.48
N THR A 7 -15.16 14.26 7.75
CA THR A 7 -15.99 14.05 6.55
C THR A 7 -15.12 14.24 5.32
N VAL A 8 -15.16 13.29 4.39
CA VAL A 8 -14.40 13.33 3.14
C VAL A 8 -15.34 13.18 1.94
N SER A 9 -14.99 13.81 0.83
CA SER A 9 -15.64 13.62 -0.46
C SER A 9 -14.87 12.58 -1.25
N LEU A 10 -15.57 11.57 -1.76
CA LEU A 10 -14.99 10.48 -2.56
C LEU A 10 -15.68 10.43 -3.93
N PRO A 11 -14.97 10.04 -5.00
CA PRO A 11 -15.62 9.64 -6.24
C PRO A 11 -16.64 8.54 -5.99
N GLU A 12 -17.77 8.57 -6.70
CA GLU A 12 -18.88 7.64 -6.48
C GLU A 12 -18.44 6.17 -6.62
N ASP A 13 -17.58 5.87 -7.59
CA ASP A 13 -17.09 4.51 -7.83
C ASP A 13 -16.25 4.00 -6.65
N VAL A 14 -15.39 4.86 -6.09
CA VAL A 14 -14.56 4.54 -4.92
C VAL A 14 -15.46 4.32 -3.70
N ARG A 15 -16.45 5.19 -3.48
CA ARG A 15 -17.42 5.04 -2.40
C ARG A 15 -18.18 3.72 -2.52
N ARG A 16 -18.65 3.37 -3.72
CA ARG A 16 -19.35 2.09 -3.98
C ARG A 16 -18.47 0.87 -3.81
N ALA A 17 -17.20 0.95 -4.18
CA ALA A 17 -16.26 -0.14 -4.00
C ALA A 17 -15.99 -0.38 -2.50
N ALA A 18 -15.68 0.69 -1.76
CA ALA A 18 -15.46 0.61 -0.32
C ALA A 18 -16.71 0.12 0.44
N GLN A 19 -17.90 0.52 0.02
CA GLN A 19 -19.15 0.00 0.60
C GLN A 19 -19.31 -1.50 0.37
N ARG A 20 -19.08 -2.00 -0.86
CA ARG A 20 -19.14 -3.44 -1.16
C ARG A 20 -18.16 -4.25 -0.30
N ILE A 21 -16.92 -3.76 -0.16
CA ILE A 21 -15.91 -4.40 0.68
C ILE A 21 -16.38 -4.43 2.15
N ALA A 22 -16.98 -3.34 2.64
CA ALA A 22 -17.51 -3.29 4.00
C ALA A 22 -18.63 -4.32 4.20
N ASP A 23 -19.55 -4.43 3.24
CA ASP A 23 -20.64 -5.40 3.27
C ASP A 23 -20.12 -6.85 3.23
N ASP A 24 -19.18 -7.16 2.31
CA ASP A 24 -18.57 -8.49 2.16
C ASP A 24 -17.82 -8.94 3.41
N LEU A 25 -17.16 -8.00 4.10
CA LEU A 25 -16.39 -8.27 5.32
C LEU A 25 -17.24 -8.17 6.60
N GLY A 26 -18.51 -7.74 6.51
CA GLY A 26 -19.36 -7.48 7.68
C GLY A 26 -18.83 -6.37 8.59
N LEU A 27 -18.09 -5.41 8.02
CA LEU A 27 -17.48 -4.28 8.73
C LEU A 27 -18.22 -2.97 8.44
N SER A 28 -17.95 -1.94 9.26
CA SER A 28 -18.44 -0.60 8.94
C SER A 28 -17.62 0.03 7.81
N PHE A 29 -18.26 0.87 6.99
CA PHE A 29 -17.58 1.66 5.95
C PHE A 29 -16.37 2.43 6.51
N SER A 30 -16.53 3.08 7.67
CA SER A 30 -15.46 3.83 8.31
C SER A 30 -14.27 2.95 8.73
N ALA A 31 -14.51 1.68 9.11
CA ALA A 31 -13.43 0.75 9.43
C ALA A 31 -12.61 0.40 8.19
N VAL A 32 -13.27 0.13 7.06
CA VAL A 32 -12.60 -0.14 5.78
C VAL A 32 -11.78 1.08 5.33
N VAL A 33 -12.34 2.28 5.41
CA VAL A 33 -11.63 3.51 5.03
C VAL A 33 -10.44 3.78 5.97
N ALA A 34 -10.61 3.59 7.28
CA ALA A 34 -9.53 3.79 8.24
C ALA A 34 -8.38 2.79 8.05
N ASP A 35 -8.68 1.52 7.78
CA ASP A 35 -7.68 0.50 7.50
C ASP A 35 -6.93 0.80 6.20
N ALA A 36 -7.66 1.11 5.12
CA ALA A 36 -7.05 1.49 3.84
C ALA A 36 -6.14 2.73 3.97
N LEU A 37 -6.57 3.76 4.72
CA LEU A 37 -5.77 4.95 4.97
C LEU A 37 -4.52 4.62 5.80
N THR A 38 -4.65 3.75 6.79
CA THR A 38 -3.52 3.30 7.63
C THR A 38 -2.49 2.53 6.79
N ALA A 39 -2.94 1.61 5.94
CA ALA A 39 -2.09 0.86 5.04
C ALA A 39 -1.37 1.78 4.06
N TRP A 40 -2.08 2.75 3.47
CA TRP A 40 -1.51 3.74 2.56
C TRP A 40 -0.45 4.61 3.25
N LEU A 41 -0.74 5.14 4.44
CA LEU A 41 0.22 5.93 5.22
C LEU A 41 1.47 5.12 5.58
N ARG A 42 1.30 3.86 5.98
CA ARG A 42 2.44 2.97 6.27
C ARG A 42 3.30 2.75 5.04
N GLY A 43 2.69 2.50 3.89
CA GLY A 43 3.41 2.39 2.61
C GLY A 43 4.23 3.63 2.30
N ARG A 44 3.61 4.82 2.39
CA ARG A 44 4.28 6.11 2.19
C ARG A 44 5.49 6.34 3.10
N LEU A 45 5.40 5.92 4.37
CA LEU A 45 6.52 6.04 5.30
C LEU A 45 7.66 5.06 4.95
N VAL A 46 7.32 3.85 4.54
CA VAL A 46 8.31 2.87 4.06
C VAL A 46 9.00 3.37 2.80
N ASP A 47 8.25 3.93 1.84
CA ASP A 47 8.81 4.48 0.60
C ASP A 47 9.75 5.67 0.88
N ALA A 48 9.38 6.54 1.82
CA ALA A 48 10.20 7.67 2.22
C ALA A 48 11.52 7.19 2.87
N TRP A 49 11.42 6.24 3.80
CA TRP A 49 12.59 5.63 4.42
C TRP A 49 13.48 4.92 3.38
N LEU A 50 12.87 4.18 2.44
CA LEU A 50 13.60 3.47 1.39
C LEU A 50 14.37 4.44 0.50
N THR A 51 13.77 5.58 0.16
CA THR A 51 14.39 6.63 -0.63
C THR A 51 15.61 7.22 0.08
N GLU A 52 15.48 7.53 1.37
CA GLU A 52 16.58 8.06 2.19
C GLU A 52 17.72 7.03 2.33
N HIS A 53 17.36 5.78 2.63
CA HIS A 53 18.32 4.69 2.76
C HIS A 53 19.12 4.46 1.47
N GLN A 54 18.47 4.48 0.31
CA GLN A 54 19.13 4.31 -0.98
C GLN A 54 20.03 5.51 -1.34
N ALA A 55 19.68 6.71 -0.88
CA ALA A 55 20.54 7.89 -1.06
C ALA A 55 21.83 7.78 -0.24
N GLU A 56 21.77 7.18 0.95
CA GLU A 56 22.92 7.01 1.85
C GLU A 56 23.78 5.80 1.51
N HIS A 57 23.16 4.70 1.09
CA HIS A 57 23.83 3.39 0.96
C HIS A 57 23.91 2.86 -0.48
N GLY A 58 23.25 3.50 -1.44
CA GLY A 58 23.11 3.01 -2.81
C GLY A 58 21.82 2.22 -3.03
N VAL A 59 21.48 2.00 -4.31
CA VAL A 59 20.27 1.26 -4.71
C VAL A 59 20.53 -0.24 -4.55
N PHE A 60 19.51 -0.98 -4.10
CA PHE A 60 19.56 -2.43 -4.07
C PHE A 60 19.73 -3.01 -5.48
N ASP A 61 20.66 -3.93 -5.63
CA ASP A 61 20.78 -4.68 -6.88
C ASP A 61 19.69 -5.77 -7.01
N GLU A 62 19.56 -6.35 -8.20
CA GLU A 62 18.52 -7.34 -8.47
C GLU A 62 18.70 -8.63 -7.65
N ASP A 63 19.94 -9.01 -7.37
CA ASP A 63 20.27 -10.23 -6.63
C ASP A 63 19.99 -10.05 -5.13
N GLU A 64 20.24 -8.86 -4.58
CA GLU A 64 19.88 -8.44 -3.23
C GLU A 64 18.36 -8.45 -3.04
N LEU A 65 17.60 -7.89 -3.99
CA LEU A 65 16.14 -7.89 -3.92
C LEU A 65 15.58 -9.32 -4.01
N ARG A 66 16.19 -10.19 -4.84
CA ARG A 66 15.80 -11.60 -4.94
C ARG A 66 16.11 -12.37 -3.66
N ALA A 67 17.25 -12.12 -3.03
CA ALA A 67 17.62 -12.70 -1.75
C ALA A 67 16.69 -12.24 -0.62
N LEU A 68 16.33 -10.96 -0.58
CA LEU A 68 15.36 -10.41 0.36
C LEU A 68 13.97 -11.03 0.20
N ALA A 69 13.48 -11.17 -1.04
CA ALA A 69 12.19 -11.81 -1.31
C ALA A 69 12.18 -13.28 -0.82
N ALA A 70 13.26 -14.02 -1.07
CA ALA A 70 13.42 -15.39 -0.59
C ALA A 70 13.44 -15.48 0.95
N GLN A 71 14.12 -14.56 1.64
CA GLN A 71 14.14 -14.50 3.11
C GLN A 71 12.78 -14.13 3.71
N ALA A 72 12.06 -13.20 3.07
CA ALA A 72 10.75 -12.76 3.50
C ALA A 72 9.62 -13.75 3.14
N GLY A 73 9.92 -14.79 2.36
CA GLY A 73 8.93 -15.78 1.91
C GLY A 73 7.90 -15.20 0.93
N VAL A 74 8.24 -14.13 0.21
CA VAL A 74 7.37 -13.47 -0.75
C VAL A 74 7.86 -13.68 -2.18
N PRO A 75 6.97 -13.75 -3.19
CA PRO A 75 7.37 -13.82 -4.58
C PRO A 75 8.20 -12.59 -4.97
N TYR A 76 9.36 -12.81 -5.59
CA TYR A 76 10.13 -11.72 -6.18
C TYR A 76 9.38 -11.14 -7.39
N LEU A 77 9.23 -9.82 -7.43
CA LEU A 77 8.68 -9.08 -8.55
C LEU A 77 9.73 -8.09 -9.03
N SER A 78 10.22 -8.26 -10.26
CA SER A 78 11.18 -7.31 -10.84
C SER A 78 10.57 -5.90 -10.93
N PRO A 79 11.32 -4.86 -10.56
CA PRO A 79 10.90 -3.47 -10.73
C PRO A 79 10.84 -3.17 -12.23
N GLY A 80 9.67 -3.38 -12.85
CA GLY A 80 9.46 -3.25 -14.29
C GLY A 80 8.17 -3.90 -14.80
N ARG A 81 7.61 -4.89 -14.07
CA ARG A 81 6.37 -5.58 -14.48
C ARG A 81 5.10 -4.70 -14.43
N GLY A 82 5.20 -3.47 -13.90
CA GLY A 82 4.09 -2.51 -13.88
C GLY A 82 3.76 -1.86 -15.22
N ASP A 83 4.72 -1.79 -16.16
CA ASP A 83 4.55 -1.08 -17.44
C ASP A 83 4.10 -2.00 -18.60
N GLU A 84 4.37 -3.31 -18.55
CA GLU A 84 3.97 -4.25 -19.61
C GLU A 84 2.49 -4.65 -19.58
N ALA A 85 1.74 -4.33 -18.52
CA ALA A 85 0.30 -4.60 -18.44
C ALA A 85 -0.57 -3.51 -19.13
N ALA A 86 0.05 -2.47 -19.69
CA ALA A 86 -0.62 -1.31 -20.29
C ALA A 86 -0.26 -1.05 -21.77
N ALA A 87 0.24 -2.06 -22.50
CA ALA A 87 0.56 -1.98 -23.93
C ALA A 87 -0.33 -2.89 -24.79
#